data_AF-A0AAD4HG35-F1
#
_entry.id   AF-A0AAD4HG35-F1
#
_cell.length_a   1.000
_cell.length_b   1.000
_cell.length_c   1.000
_cell.angle_alpha   90.00
_cell.angle_beta   90.00
_cell.angle_gamma   90.00
#
_symmetry.space_group_name_H-M   'P 1'
#
loop_
_entity.id
_entity.type
_entity.pdbx_description
1 polymer ?
#
loop_
_entity_poly.entity_id
_entity_poly.type
_entity_poly.pdbx_seq_one_letter_code
_entity_poly.pdbx_strand_id
1 'polypeptide(L)'
;VRELFYTAFHIVKDDEYMLHVTALCEAISSFTHGLGPGPDPLELHWDMTTTHISQWNHKVIDILCSQYTGMFEKDHLASRSHQSIINDITKKFNQCHHSWRKAQPRMLSDGTRETMQEVEDRLVDQTNERLQLTRVLTCRATKFETRKKVMSALLSDRIATGKDDQVVWAYLQSLVETL
;
A
#
# COMPACT_ATOMS: atom_id res chain seq x y z
N VAL A 1 3.99 -11.12 -3.79
CA VAL A 1 3.63 -10.66 -2.42
C VAL A 1 2.15 -10.33 -2.31
N ARG A 2 1.54 -9.58 -3.24
CA ARG A 2 0.09 -9.33 -3.20
C ARG A 2 -0.74 -10.62 -3.18
N GLU A 3 -0.48 -11.52 -4.13
CA GLU A 3 -1.16 -12.82 -4.20
C GLU A 3 -0.88 -13.70 -2.98
N LEU A 4 0.37 -13.75 -2.52
CA LEU A 4 0.75 -14.43 -1.27
C LEU A 4 -0.10 -13.97 -0.08
N PHE A 5 -0.27 -12.66 0.11
CA PHE A 5 -1.08 -12.12 1.21
C PHE A 5 -2.57 -12.42 1.05
N TYR A 6 -3.07 -12.43 -0.19
CA TYR A 6 -4.44 -12.85 -0.47
C TYR A 6 -4.65 -14.33 -0.11
N THR A 7 -3.72 -15.21 -0.48
CA THR A 7 -3.80 -16.64 -0.16
C THR A 7 -3.67 -16.91 1.33
N ALA A 8 -2.75 -16.21 2.01
CA ALA A 8 -2.44 -16.46 3.42
C ALA A 8 -3.43 -15.81 4.41
N PHE A 9 -3.99 -14.65 4.07
CA PHE A 9 -4.83 -13.86 4.99
C PHE A 9 -6.22 -13.54 4.44
N HIS A 10 -6.55 -13.95 3.22
CA HIS A 10 -7.81 -13.63 2.55
C HIS A 10 -8.08 -12.13 2.41
N ILE A 11 -7.01 -11.32 2.31
CA ILE A 11 -7.09 -9.85 2.22
C ILE A 11 -6.63 -9.38 0.84
N VAL A 12 -7.48 -8.60 0.16
CA VAL A 12 -7.28 -8.08 -1.19
C VAL A 12 -6.67 -6.68 -1.15
N LYS A 13 -7.08 -5.85 -0.19
CA LYS A 13 -6.67 -4.44 -0.04
C LYS A 13 -6.08 -4.17 1.32
N ASP A 14 -5.15 -3.22 1.37
CA ASP A 14 -4.41 -2.91 2.60
C ASP A 14 -5.31 -2.28 3.66
N ASP A 15 -6.36 -1.57 3.23
CA ASP A 15 -7.37 -0.98 4.10
C ASP A 15 -8.27 -2.07 4.75
N GLU A 16 -8.36 -3.28 4.20
CA GLU A 16 -9.11 -4.39 4.83
C GLU A 16 -8.42 -4.91 6.10
N TYR A 17 -7.12 -4.63 6.27
CA TYR A 17 -6.42 -4.93 7.52
C TYR A 17 -6.89 -4.11 8.72
N MET A 18 -7.71 -3.07 8.52
CA MET A 18 -8.32 -2.30 9.61
C MET A 18 -9.15 -3.19 10.56
N LEU A 19 -9.75 -4.26 10.03
CA LEU A 19 -10.57 -5.22 10.78
C LEU A 19 -9.86 -6.55 11.04
N HIS A 20 -8.54 -6.61 10.81
CA HIS A 20 -7.79 -7.86 10.95
C HIS A 20 -7.76 -8.34 12.41
N VAL A 21 -8.05 -9.63 12.59
CA VAL A 21 -7.93 -10.31 13.87
C VAL A 21 -6.47 -10.67 14.11
N THR A 22 -5.87 -9.99 15.09
CA THR A 22 -4.49 -10.26 15.53
C THR A 22 -4.38 -11.64 16.19
N ALA A 23 -3.17 -12.20 16.19
CA ALA A 23 -2.87 -13.42 16.93
C ALA A 23 -3.18 -13.23 18.43
N LEU A 24 -3.66 -14.31 19.07
CA LEU A 24 -4.00 -14.29 20.49
C LEU A 24 -2.75 -14.09 21.35
N CYS A 25 -2.84 -13.19 22.34
CA CYS A 25 -1.74 -12.88 23.25
C CYS A 25 -1.21 -14.13 23.97
N GLU A 26 -2.09 -15.07 24.32
CA GLU A 26 -1.71 -16.34 24.96
C GLU A 26 -0.84 -17.18 24.04
N ALA A 27 -1.23 -17.35 22.77
CA ALA A 27 -0.46 -18.11 21.79
C ALA A 27 0.92 -17.47 21.54
N ILE A 28 0.96 -16.14 21.38
CA ILE A 28 2.21 -15.38 21.21
C ILE A 28 3.11 -15.56 22.43
N SER A 29 2.56 -15.44 23.63
CA SER A 29 3.31 -15.58 24.88
C SER A 29 3.84 -17.01 25.05
N SER A 30 3.00 -18.02 24.86
CA SER A 30 3.39 -19.43 24.94
C SER A 30 4.50 -19.76 23.94
N PHE A 31 4.40 -19.30 22.69
CA PHE A 31 5.46 -19.47 21.70
C PHE A 31 6.76 -18.78 22.10
N THR A 32 6.69 -17.52 22.53
CA THR A 32 7.86 -16.71 22.91
C THR A 32 8.63 -17.32 24.09
N HIS A 33 7.94 -17.98 25.00
CA HIS A 33 8.55 -18.70 26.13
C HIS A 33 8.94 -20.16 25.79
N GLY A 34 8.77 -20.60 24.55
CA GLY A 34 9.08 -21.96 24.09
C GLY A 34 8.13 -23.04 24.63
N LEU A 35 6.95 -22.65 25.13
CA LEU A 35 5.96 -23.53 25.75
C LEU A 35 4.82 -23.92 24.80
N GLY A 36 4.62 -23.15 23.73
CA GLY A 36 3.51 -23.33 22.78
C GLY A 36 3.98 -23.50 21.34
N PRO A 37 3.06 -23.93 20.44
CA PRO A 37 3.34 -24.00 19.02
C PRO A 37 3.57 -22.60 18.43
N GLY A 38 4.26 -22.54 17.29
CA GLY A 38 4.37 -21.31 16.50
C GLY A 38 3.10 -21.01 15.69
N PRO A 39 3.15 -19.96 14.85
CA PRO A 39 2.06 -19.62 13.94
C PRO A 39 1.66 -20.80 13.04
N ASP A 40 0.35 -21.00 12.84
CA ASP A 40 -0.17 -22.03 11.95
C ASP A 40 0.00 -21.60 10.47
N PRO A 41 0.70 -22.38 9.64
CA PRO A 41 0.85 -22.07 8.22
C PRO A 41 -0.45 -22.03 7.40
N LEU A 42 -1.52 -22.67 7.87
CA LEU A 42 -2.83 -22.71 7.19
C LEU A 42 -3.77 -21.60 7.63
N GLU A 43 -3.58 -21.08 8.84
CA GLU A 43 -4.38 -20.02 9.45
C GLU A 43 -3.44 -18.97 10.07
N LEU A 44 -2.76 -18.22 9.20
CA LEU A 44 -1.74 -17.28 9.63
C LEU A 44 -2.36 -16.02 10.24
N HIS A 45 -1.88 -15.64 11.42
CA HIS A 45 -2.22 -14.39 12.09
C HIS A 45 -0.97 -13.59 12.41
N TRP A 46 -1.00 -12.30 12.10
CA TRP A 46 0.02 -11.36 12.55
C TRP A 46 -0.20 -11.00 14.02
N ASP A 47 0.89 -10.76 14.74
CA ASP A 47 0.82 -9.93 15.94
C ASP A 47 0.87 -8.46 15.52
N MET A 48 -0.31 -7.83 15.46
CA MET A 48 -0.45 -6.43 15.08
C MET A 48 -0.15 -5.45 16.22
N THR A 49 0.09 -5.96 17.43
CA THR A 49 0.40 -5.13 18.60
C THR A 49 1.89 -4.80 18.69
N THR A 50 2.73 -5.52 17.93
CA THR A 50 4.18 -5.36 17.91
C THR A 50 4.72 -5.09 16.51
N THR A 51 6.05 -5.02 16.37
CA THR A 51 6.73 -4.80 15.09
C THR A 51 7.05 -6.14 14.41
N HIS A 52 7.52 -6.09 13.17
CA HIS A 52 7.99 -7.26 12.42
C HIS A 52 9.18 -7.99 13.07
N ILE A 53 9.82 -7.37 14.06
CA ILE A 53 11.02 -7.89 14.75
C ILE A 53 10.61 -8.86 15.88
N SER A 54 9.33 -8.90 16.27
CA SER A 54 8.87 -9.85 17.28
C SER A 54 9.09 -11.29 16.81
N GLN A 55 9.37 -12.20 17.75
CA GLN A 55 9.65 -13.60 17.42
C GLN A 55 8.49 -14.25 16.65
N TRP A 56 7.25 -13.93 17.04
CA TRP A 56 6.05 -14.37 16.35
C TRP A 56 6.02 -13.87 14.90
N ASN A 57 6.14 -12.56 14.67
CA ASN A 57 6.07 -11.99 13.33
C ASN A 57 7.23 -12.42 12.46
N HIS A 58 8.43 -12.60 13.02
CA HIS A 58 9.56 -13.16 12.29
C HIS A 58 9.23 -14.58 11.79
N LYS A 59 8.60 -15.41 12.63
CA LYS A 59 8.19 -16.76 12.22
C LYS A 59 7.10 -16.75 11.16
N VAL A 60 6.15 -15.80 11.22
CA VAL A 60 5.16 -15.60 10.15
C VAL A 60 5.86 -15.21 8.83
N ILE A 61 6.85 -14.31 8.87
CA ILE A 61 7.63 -13.93 7.69
C ILE A 61 8.36 -15.13 7.09
N ASP A 62 8.97 -15.99 7.92
CA ASP A 62 9.63 -17.21 7.45
C ASP A 62 8.66 -18.14 6.71
N ILE A 63 7.47 -18.38 7.29
CA ILE A 63 6.44 -19.22 6.68
C ILE A 63 6.00 -18.62 5.33
N LEU A 64 5.76 -17.31 5.29
CA LEU A 64 5.39 -16.61 4.06
C LEU A 64 6.50 -16.67 3.01
N CYS A 65 7.78 -16.61 3.41
CA CYS A 65 8.90 -16.79 2.49
C CYS A 65 8.91 -18.20 1.90
N SER A 66 8.70 -19.24 2.71
CA SER A 66 8.60 -20.63 2.23
C SER A 66 7.44 -20.80 1.26
N GLN A 67 6.26 -20.27 1.58
CA GLN A 67 5.09 -20.29 0.69
C GLN A 67 5.35 -19.54 -0.62
N TYR A 68 5.99 -18.37 -0.56
CA TYR A 68 6.34 -17.59 -1.74
C TYR A 68 7.28 -18.36 -2.67
N THR A 69 8.33 -18.98 -2.13
CA THR A 69 9.25 -19.81 -2.93
C THR A 69 8.51 -20.98 -3.59
N GLY A 70 7.61 -21.65 -2.86
CA GLY A 70 6.80 -22.74 -3.41
C GLY A 70 5.82 -22.32 -4.50
N MET A 71 5.32 -21.07 -4.50
CA MET A 71 4.53 -20.52 -5.61
C MET A 71 5.42 -20.30 -6.86
N PHE A 72 6.62 -19.75 -6.68
CA PHE A 72 7.55 -19.47 -7.78
C PHE A 72 8.09 -20.74 -8.45
N GLU A 73 8.35 -21.80 -7.68
CA GLU A 73 8.77 -23.09 -8.22
C GLU A 73 7.70 -23.71 -9.14
N LYS A 74 6.41 -23.52 -8.81
CA LYS A 74 5.29 -24.00 -9.63
C LYS A 74 5.15 -23.22 -10.94
N ASP A 75 5.47 -21.93 -10.93
CA ASP A 75 5.26 -21.03 -12.07
C ASP A 75 6.50 -20.89 -12.99
N HIS A 76 7.59 -21.62 -12.72
CA HIS A 76 8.86 -21.55 -13.46
C HIS A 76 9.44 -20.14 -13.59
N LEU A 77 9.20 -19.28 -12.61
CA LEU A 77 9.67 -17.89 -12.61
C LEU A 77 11.12 -17.80 -12.12
N ALA A 78 11.83 -16.77 -12.57
CA ALA A 78 13.21 -16.51 -12.16
C ALA A 78 13.32 -16.35 -10.63
N SER A 79 14.27 -17.05 -10.03
CA SER A 79 14.51 -17.03 -8.59
C SER A 79 14.93 -15.64 -8.12
N ARG A 80 14.24 -15.12 -7.10
CA ARG A 80 14.59 -13.87 -6.41
C ARG A 80 15.44 -14.19 -5.18
N SER A 81 16.30 -13.25 -4.78
CA SER A 81 17.06 -13.43 -3.54
C SER A 81 16.13 -13.49 -2.33
N HIS A 82 16.43 -14.39 -1.39
CA HIS A 82 15.65 -14.58 -0.17
C HIS A 82 15.46 -13.26 0.62
N GLN A 83 16.53 -12.46 0.73
CA GLN A 83 16.48 -11.15 1.38
C GLN A 83 15.53 -10.17 0.69
N SER A 84 15.44 -10.19 -0.65
CA SER A 84 14.51 -9.34 -1.37
C SER A 84 13.06 -9.70 -1.07
N ILE A 85 12.77 -10.99 -0.90
CA ILE A 85 11.43 -11.49 -0.54
C ILE A 85 11.06 -11.06 0.88
N ILE A 86 11.97 -11.24 1.85
CA ILE A 86 11.79 -10.77 3.23
C ILE A 86 11.49 -9.27 3.26
N ASN A 87 12.24 -8.48 2.50
CA ASN A 87 12.06 -7.03 2.46
C ASN A 87 10.68 -6.64 1.91
N ASP A 88 10.20 -7.30 0.86
CA ASP A 88 8.88 -7.01 0.29
C ASP A 88 7.75 -7.43 1.24
N ILE A 89 7.87 -8.58 1.90
CA ILE A 89 6.90 -9.06 2.90
C ILE A 89 6.88 -8.12 4.11
N THR A 90 8.05 -7.73 4.62
CA THR A 90 8.17 -6.78 5.74
C THR A 90 7.58 -5.42 5.37
N LYS A 91 7.87 -4.92 4.17
CA LYS A 91 7.28 -3.68 3.67
C LYS A 91 5.76 -3.78 3.63
N LYS A 92 5.23 -4.92 3.18
CA LYS A 92 3.78 -5.16 3.14
C LYS A 92 3.18 -5.22 4.54
N PHE A 93 3.78 -5.97 5.45
CA PHE A 93 3.38 -5.99 6.87
C PHE A 93 3.31 -4.59 7.46
N ASN A 94 4.34 -3.75 7.24
CA ASN A 94 4.36 -2.40 7.78
C ASN A 94 3.21 -1.53 7.24
N GLN A 95 2.81 -1.73 5.98
CA GLN A 95 1.64 -1.06 5.39
C GLN A 95 0.35 -1.53 6.08
N CYS A 96 0.16 -2.85 6.21
CA CYS A 96 -0.99 -3.46 6.86
C CYS A 96 -1.11 -3.05 8.33
N HIS A 97 0.00 -3.10 9.07
CA HIS A 97 0.10 -2.68 10.46
C HIS A 97 -0.22 -1.19 10.62
N HIS A 98 0.21 -0.33 9.70
CA HIS A 98 -0.16 1.09 9.70
C HIS A 98 -1.67 1.29 9.49
N SER A 99 -2.28 0.58 8.55
CA SER A 99 -3.74 0.61 8.34
C SER A 99 -4.50 0.12 9.57
N TRP A 100 -4.07 -0.99 10.17
CA TRP A 100 -4.66 -1.52 11.39
C TRP A 100 -4.56 -0.54 12.57
N ARG A 101 -3.38 0.06 12.79
CA ARG A 101 -3.18 1.06 13.86
C ARG A 101 -4.04 2.31 13.68
N LYS A 102 -4.33 2.73 12.45
CA LYS A 102 -5.27 3.84 12.20
C LYS A 102 -6.69 3.54 12.65
N ALA A 103 -7.10 2.28 12.57
CA ALA A 103 -8.41 1.81 13.01
C ALA A 103 -8.47 1.49 14.51
N GLN A 104 -7.36 1.64 15.24
CA GLN A 104 -7.40 1.47 16.69
C GLN A 104 -7.92 2.75 17.38
N PRO A 105 -8.73 2.59 18.46
CA PRO A 105 -9.11 3.71 19.29
C PRO A 105 -7.89 4.32 19.99
N ARG A 106 -7.81 5.65 19.96
CA ARG A 106 -6.75 6.46 20.56
C ARG A 106 -7.16 6.93 21.94
N MET A 107 -6.16 7.32 22.72
CA MET A 107 -6.38 8.07 23.96
C MET A 107 -6.57 9.54 23.62
N LEU A 108 -7.66 10.11 24.13
CA LEU A 108 -7.98 11.53 24.04
C LEU A 108 -7.18 12.32 25.08
N SER A 109 -7.20 13.65 24.94
CA SER A 109 -6.46 14.57 25.83
C SER A 109 -6.93 14.54 27.28
N ASP A 110 -8.18 14.13 27.52
CA ASP A 110 -8.77 13.94 28.85
C ASP A 110 -8.46 12.57 29.47
N GLY A 111 -7.70 11.72 28.76
CA GLY A 111 -7.36 10.37 29.19
C GLY A 111 -8.46 9.34 28.95
N THR A 112 -9.55 9.69 28.27
CA THR A 112 -10.56 8.72 27.82
C THR A 112 -10.12 8.05 26.52
N ARG A 113 -10.69 6.88 26.21
CA ARG A 113 -10.44 6.16 24.95
C ARG A 113 -11.58 6.46 23.99
N GLU A 114 -11.25 6.73 22.74
CA GLU A 114 -12.26 6.91 21.70
C GLU A 114 -13.23 5.72 21.64
N THR A 115 -14.48 6.05 21.39
CA THR A 115 -15.52 5.11 21.00
C THR A 115 -15.28 4.60 19.59
N MET A 116 -15.88 3.46 19.25
CA MET A 116 -15.78 2.93 17.88
C MET A 116 -16.45 3.87 16.85
N GLN A 117 -17.45 4.65 17.26
CA GLN A 117 -18.08 5.67 16.40
C GLN A 117 -17.08 6.78 16.07
N GLU A 118 -16.37 7.31 17.07
CA GLU A 118 -15.36 8.36 16.85
C GLU A 118 -14.19 7.86 15.99
N VAL A 119 -13.82 6.58 16.13
CA VAL A 119 -12.84 5.94 15.24
C VAL A 119 -13.34 5.90 13.80
N GLU A 120 -14.59 5.50 13.58
CA GLU A 120 -15.20 5.44 12.26
C GLU A 120 -15.28 6.83 11.61
N ASP A 121 -15.82 7.82 12.33
CA ASP A 121 -15.95 9.21 11.87
C ASP A 121 -14.57 9.76 11.44
N ARG A 122 -13.54 9.54 12.26
CA ARG A 122 -12.17 9.92 11.93
C ARG A 122 -11.64 9.22 10.67
N LEU A 123 -11.92 7.94 10.47
CA LEU A 123 -11.48 7.20 9.28
C LEU A 123 -12.19 7.71 8.01
N VAL A 124 -13.47 8.05 8.13
CA VAL A 124 -14.25 8.68 7.04
C VAL A 124 -13.65 10.03 6.67
N ASP A 125 -13.37 10.88 7.66
CA ASP A 125 -12.78 12.20 7.44
C ASP A 125 -11.40 12.11 6.75
N GLN A 126 -10.51 11.24 7.26
CA GLN A 126 -9.21 11.00 6.61
C GLN A 126 -9.34 10.50 5.17
N THR A 127 -10.34 9.66 4.90
CA THR A 127 -10.62 9.16 3.56
C THR A 127 -11.11 10.28 2.65
N ASN A 128 -11.99 11.14 3.14
CA ASN A 128 -12.50 12.29 2.41
C ASN A 128 -11.40 13.30 2.08
N GLU A 129 -10.54 13.64 3.04
CA GLU A 129 -9.38 14.52 2.82
C GLU A 129 -8.44 13.96 1.75
N ARG A 130 -8.11 12.66 1.85
CA ARG A 130 -7.29 11.96 0.85
C ARG A 130 -7.92 12.05 -0.54
N LEU A 131 -9.22 11.77 -0.66
CA LEU A 131 -9.94 11.84 -1.94
C LEU A 131 -9.97 13.26 -2.51
N GLN A 132 -10.13 14.29 -1.68
CA GLN A 132 -10.08 15.68 -2.13
C GLN A 132 -8.71 16.03 -2.71
N LEU A 133 -7.62 15.69 -2.01
CA LEU A 133 -6.26 15.90 -2.50
C LEU A 133 -6.01 15.15 -3.80
N THR A 134 -6.41 13.88 -3.89
CA THR A 134 -6.29 13.08 -5.12
C THR A 134 -7.05 13.74 -6.27
N ARG A 135 -8.29 14.19 -6.07
CA ARG A 135 -9.06 14.89 -7.11
C ARG A 135 -8.33 16.13 -7.61
N VAL A 136 -7.80 16.96 -6.71
CA VAL A 136 -7.04 18.16 -7.10
C VAL A 136 -5.82 17.79 -7.95
N LEU A 137 -5.05 16.78 -7.53
CA LEU A 137 -3.87 16.32 -8.25
C LEU A 137 -4.24 15.72 -9.62
N THR A 138 -5.28 14.88 -9.68
CA THR A 138 -5.79 14.31 -10.93
C THR A 138 -6.27 15.41 -11.88
N CYS A 139 -7.06 16.37 -11.40
CA CYS A 139 -7.50 17.50 -12.21
C CYS A 139 -6.32 18.32 -12.78
N ARG A 140 -5.28 18.54 -11.97
CA ARG A 140 -4.04 19.21 -12.42
C ARG A 140 -3.33 18.40 -13.50
N ALA A 141 -3.13 17.11 -13.28
CA ALA A 141 -2.51 16.21 -14.25
C ALA A 141 -3.31 16.16 -15.56
N THR A 142 -4.63 15.99 -15.50
CA THR A 142 -5.51 15.99 -16.69
C THR A 142 -5.44 17.30 -17.44
N LYS A 143 -5.42 18.45 -16.74
CA LYS A 143 -5.31 19.77 -17.36
C LYS A 143 -3.96 19.94 -18.06
N PHE A 144 -2.87 19.49 -17.44
CA PHE A 144 -1.53 19.49 -18.03
C PHE A 144 -1.48 18.61 -19.30
N GLU A 145 -1.91 17.35 -19.20
CA GLU A 145 -1.93 16.43 -20.35
C GLU A 145 -2.80 16.94 -21.50
N THR A 146 -3.95 17.54 -21.18
CA THR A 146 -4.82 18.15 -22.19
C THR A 146 -4.11 19.30 -22.89
N ARG A 147 -3.44 20.19 -22.15
CA ARG A 147 -2.67 21.30 -22.73
C ARG A 147 -1.56 20.79 -23.63
N LYS A 148 -0.78 19.82 -23.17
CA LYS A 148 0.28 19.19 -23.95
C LYS A 148 -0.25 18.60 -25.26
N LYS A 149 -1.35 17.82 -25.18
CA LYS A 149 -2.00 17.23 -26.35
C LYS A 149 -2.51 18.27 -27.34
N VAL A 150 -3.17 19.33 -26.86
CA VAL A 150 -3.69 20.41 -27.71
C VAL A 150 -2.54 21.18 -28.37
N MET A 151 -1.48 21.54 -27.64
CA MET A 151 -0.32 22.23 -28.22
C MET A 151 0.37 21.38 -29.28
N SER A 152 0.59 20.09 -29.02
CA SER A 152 1.19 19.17 -29.98
C SER A 152 0.33 19.04 -31.25
N ALA A 153 -1.00 18.95 -31.11
CA ALA A 153 -1.92 18.91 -32.24
C ALA A 153 -1.91 20.21 -33.06
N LEU A 154 -1.93 21.36 -32.40
CA LEU A 154 -1.86 22.66 -33.07
C LEU A 154 -0.52 22.86 -33.79
N LEU A 155 0.61 22.54 -33.17
CA LEU A 155 1.91 22.62 -33.83
C LEU A 155 1.96 21.70 -35.05
N SER A 156 1.43 20.49 -34.95
CA SER A 156 1.36 19.54 -36.08
C SER A 156 0.55 20.11 -37.25
N ASP A 157 -0.61 20.72 -36.98
CA ASP A 157 -1.43 21.42 -37.99
C ASP A 157 -0.67 22.57 -38.65
N ARG A 158 0.04 23.39 -37.86
CA ARG A 158 0.83 24.53 -38.36
C ARG A 158 1.97 24.09 -39.26
N ILE A 159 2.68 23.02 -38.88
CA ILE A 159 3.73 22.40 -39.69
C ILE A 159 3.14 21.88 -41.01
N ALA A 160 2.01 21.16 -40.95
CA ALA A 160 1.38 20.58 -42.13
C ALA A 160 0.85 21.63 -43.12
N THR A 161 0.38 22.77 -42.60
CA THR A 161 -0.19 23.87 -43.41
C THR A 161 0.82 24.95 -43.79
N GLY A 162 2.06 24.86 -43.30
CA GLY A 162 3.15 25.78 -43.62
C GLY A 162 2.92 27.22 -43.15
N LYS A 163 2.31 27.41 -41.98
CA LYS A 163 2.03 28.77 -41.46
C LYS A 163 3.26 29.39 -40.79
N ASP A 164 3.43 30.70 -41.01
CA ASP A 164 4.57 31.48 -40.51
C ASP A 164 4.67 31.54 -38.97
N ASP A 165 3.57 31.27 -38.25
CA ASP A 165 3.52 31.28 -36.78
C ASP A 165 4.06 30.00 -36.12
N GLN A 166 4.55 29.01 -36.89
CA GLN A 166 5.05 27.73 -36.37
C GLN A 166 6.08 27.89 -35.23
N VAL A 167 7.03 28.81 -35.37
CA VAL A 167 8.10 29.01 -34.38
C VAL A 167 7.52 29.44 -33.03
N VAL A 168 6.47 30.27 -33.06
CA VAL A 168 5.76 30.71 -31.85
C VAL A 168 5.07 29.52 -31.17
N TRP A 169 4.41 28.66 -31.95
CA TRP A 169 3.75 27.47 -31.41
C TRP A 169 4.75 26.43 -30.85
N ALA A 170 5.90 26.27 -31.48
CA ALA A 170 6.97 25.40 -30.98
C ALA A 170 7.52 25.90 -29.64
N TYR A 171 7.70 27.22 -29.50
CA TYR A 171 8.08 27.84 -28.23
C TYR A 171 6.99 27.70 -27.15
N LEU A 172 5.72 27.87 -27.50
CA LEU A 172 4.62 27.66 -26.56
C LEU A 172 4.51 26.20 -26.10
N GLN A 173 4.75 25.24 -27.00
CA GLN A 173 4.79 23.83 -26.62
C GLN A 173 5.94 23.55 -25.65
N SER A 174 7.15 24.06 -25.92
CA SER A 174 8.28 23.85 -25.01
C SER A 174 8.04 24.44 -23.63
N LEU A 175 7.40 25.63 -23.56
CA LEU A 175 6.96 26.21 -22.29
C LEU A 175 5.97 25.29 -21.55
N VAL A 176 4.96 24.77 -22.23
CA VAL A 176 3.98 23.87 -21.61
C VAL A 176 4.62 22.58 -21.11
N GLU A 177 5.63 22.05 -21.79
CA GLU A 177 6.36 20.84 -21.36
C GLU A 177 7.29 21.08 -20.17
N THR A 178 7.60 22.34 -19.85
CA THR A 178 8.44 22.74 -18.70
C THR A 178 7.66 23.14 -17.45
N LEU A 179 6.32 23.15 -17.49
CA LEU A 179 5.42 23.46 -16.36
C LEU A 179 5.17 22.24 -15.47
#